data_AF-A0A956RM91-F1
#
_entry.id   AF-A0A956RM91-F1
#
_cell.length_a   1.000
_cell.length_b   1.000
_cell.length_c   1.000
_cell.angle_alpha   90.00
_cell.angle_beta   90.00
_cell.angle_gamma   90.00
#
_symmetry.space_group_name_H-M   'P 1'
#
loop_
_entity.id
_entity.type
_entity.pdbx_description
1 polymer ?
#
loop_
_entity_poly.entity_id
_entity_poly.type
_entity_poly.pdbx_seq_one_letter_code
_entity_poly.pdbx_strand_id
1 'polypeptide(L)'
;MPAANRLPWALVLTAVLAATAPVPLSAQLGGLARKAKAALSGEKVATPEPVATPGATPSDPVRVSAADRIDAASLDLFVQALAAERSWLDERARIRKSLRTPDDYRSCAEVTTQTSVEGKKVMQMYLDAIASPDNDGSTEFMTALANKMKAEQDRIVLAACGHDPAEYGAAPIPGAAYQPSEHAAAEQVGLPQLRYAMLKERIMPFCSVEASSRGTGEARVRGIGTGIYYVYEADEVALLSPRCDELVRAMRAIA
;
A
#
# COMPACT_ATOMS: atom_id res chain seq x y z
N MET A 1 -48.75 5.81 33.58
CA MET A 1 -49.70 6.39 32.61
C MET A 1 -50.34 7.60 33.29
N PRO A 2 -50.53 8.79 32.67
CA PRO A 2 -50.49 9.20 31.25
C PRO A 2 -49.40 10.29 31.01
N ALA A 3 -49.19 10.96 29.88
CA ALA A 3 -49.50 10.80 28.46
C ALA A 3 -48.49 11.70 27.71
N ALA A 4 -48.26 11.34 26.45
CA ALA A 4 -47.50 12.07 25.45
C ALA A 4 -47.93 13.53 25.29
N ASN A 5 -46.99 14.40 24.89
CA ASN A 5 -47.35 15.61 24.17
C ASN A 5 -46.45 15.80 22.95
N ARG A 6 -47.10 16.07 21.81
CA ARG A 6 -46.52 16.13 20.46
C ARG A 6 -46.08 17.56 20.12
N LEU A 7 -45.03 17.63 19.29
CA LEU A 7 -44.55 18.74 18.41
C LEU A 7 -45.67 19.64 17.83
N PRO A 8 -45.44 20.86 17.28
CA PRO A 8 -44.29 21.29 16.43
C PRO A 8 -43.90 22.81 16.51
N TRP A 9 -43.17 23.30 15.48
CA TRP A 9 -42.84 24.69 15.08
C TRP A 9 -41.36 25.12 15.16
N ALA A 10 -40.65 24.74 14.09
CA ALA A 10 -39.66 25.50 13.30
C ALA A 10 -39.26 26.92 13.73
N LEU A 11 -37.95 27.20 13.71
CA LEU A 11 -37.31 28.18 12.80
C LEU A 11 -35.78 28.25 13.00
N VAL A 12 -35.08 27.94 11.91
CA VAL A 12 -33.95 28.68 11.31
C VAL A 12 -32.72 28.99 12.18
N LEU A 13 -31.63 28.29 11.85
CA LEU A 13 -30.32 28.91 11.63
C LEU A 13 -29.48 28.04 10.69
N THR A 14 -29.69 28.24 9.39
CA THR A 14 -28.76 27.87 8.33
C THR A 14 -27.50 28.73 8.45
N ALA A 15 -26.46 28.21 9.09
CA ALA A 15 -25.11 28.73 8.94
C ALA A 15 -24.49 28.08 7.71
N VAL A 16 -24.44 28.83 6.61
CA VAL A 16 -23.61 28.53 5.44
C VAL A 16 -22.15 28.75 5.87
N LEU A 17 -21.52 27.71 6.41
CA LEU A 17 -20.07 27.59 6.33
C LEU A 17 -19.76 26.88 5.02
N ALA A 18 -19.51 27.68 3.98
CA ALA A 18 -18.71 27.25 2.85
C ALA A 18 -17.28 27.02 3.36
N ALA A 19 -17.08 25.90 4.04
CA ALA A 19 -15.76 25.32 4.22
C ALA A 19 -15.33 24.83 2.84
N THR A 20 -14.44 25.58 2.19
CA THR A 20 -13.53 25.03 1.20
C THR A 20 -12.70 23.97 1.92
N ALA A 21 -13.24 22.77 2.02
CA ALA A 21 -12.49 21.62 2.47
C ALA A 21 -11.27 21.51 1.55
N PRO A 22 -10.03 21.56 2.08
CA PRO A 22 -8.89 21.18 1.28
C PRO A 22 -9.17 19.75 0.81
N VAL A 23 -9.36 19.59 -0.49
CA VAL A 23 -9.48 18.28 -1.11
C VAL A 23 -8.22 17.52 -0.67
N PRO A 24 -8.33 16.40 0.06
CA PRO A 24 -7.15 15.68 0.48
C PRO A 24 -6.38 15.30 -0.78
N LEU A 25 -5.06 15.50 -0.80
CA LEU A 25 -4.20 15.24 -1.96
C LEU A 25 -4.35 13.80 -2.50
N SER A 26 -4.80 12.87 -1.64
CA SER A 26 -5.16 11.49 -1.96
C SER A 26 -6.37 11.35 -2.90
N ALA A 27 -7.27 12.34 -2.98
CA ALA A 27 -8.36 12.35 -3.96
C ALA A 27 -7.91 12.80 -5.37
N GLN A 28 -6.80 13.55 -5.48
CA GLN A 28 -6.22 13.91 -6.78
C GLN A 28 -5.37 12.78 -7.35
N LEU A 29 -4.66 12.01 -6.51
CA LEU A 29 -3.89 10.84 -6.93
C LEU A 29 -4.77 9.59 -7.12
N GLY A 30 -5.82 9.40 -6.28
CA GLY A 30 -6.74 8.27 -6.39
C GLY A 30 -7.65 8.28 -7.63
N GLY A 31 -7.83 9.45 -8.27
CA GLY A 31 -8.61 9.58 -9.50
C GLY A 31 -7.94 8.95 -10.73
N LEU A 32 -6.61 8.89 -10.75
CA LEU A 32 -5.83 8.30 -11.85
C LEU A 32 -5.86 6.76 -11.77
N ALA A 33 -5.78 6.20 -10.56
CA ALA A 33 -5.86 4.75 -10.32
C ALA A 33 -7.24 4.16 -10.68
N ARG A 34 -8.35 4.89 -10.43
CA ARG A 34 -9.70 4.42 -10.81
C ARG A 34 -9.93 4.37 -12.32
N LYS A 35 -9.34 5.29 -13.10
CA LYS A 35 -9.48 5.29 -14.56
C LYS A 35 -8.59 4.24 -15.24
N ALA A 36 -7.45 3.89 -14.64
CA ALA A 36 -6.56 2.83 -15.14
C ALA A 36 -7.24 1.45 -15.16
N LYS A 37 -8.14 1.17 -14.20
CA LYS A 37 -8.83 -0.13 -14.11
C LYS A 37 -9.92 -0.32 -15.16
N ALA A 38 -10.64 0.73 -15.56
CA ALA A 38 -11.67 0.64 -16.60
C ALA A 38 -11.09 0.28 -17.99
N ALA A 39 -9.85 0.71 -18.28
CA ALA A 39 -9.15 0.37 -19.52
C ALA A 39 -8.58 -1.06 -19.54
N LEU A 40 -8.32 -1.66 -18.36
CA LEU A 40 -7.82 -3.02 -18.22
C LEU A 40 -8.93 -4.09 -18.20
N SER A 41 -10.18 -3.72 -17.91
CA SER A 41 -11.32 -4.65 -17.84
C SER A 41 -11.94 -5.03 -19.20
N GLY A 42 -11.42 -4.52 -20.32
CA GLY A 42 -11.91 -4.90 -21.65
C GLY A 42 -13.37 -4.54 -21.92
N GLU A 43 -13.96 -3.58 -21.19
CA GLU A 43 -15.30 -3.11 -21.48
C GLU A 43 -15.25 -2.23 -22.73
N LYS A 44 -15.80 -2.76 -23.84
CA LYS A 44 -15.89 -2.08 -25.13
C LYS A 44 -16.68 -0.78 -24.98
N VAL A 45 -16.00 0.33 -24.72
CA VAL A 45 -16.55 1.66 -24.99
C VAL A 45 -16.32 1.94 -26.46
N ALA A 46 -17.43 2.04 -27.20
CA ALA A 46 -17.47 2.29 -28.63
C ALA A 46 -16.60 3.50 -29.01
N THR A 47 -15.78 3.32 -30.04
CA THR A 47 -14.94 4.33 -30.66
C THR A 47 -15.80 5.42 -31.33
N PRO A 48 -15.62 6.70 -31.00
CA PRO A 48 -15.86 7.78 -31.94
C PRO A 48 -14.51 8.17 -32.58
N GLU A 49 -14.50 8.28 -33.92
CA GLU A 49 -13.38 8.79 -34.69
C GLU A 49 -12.91 10.19 -34.24
N PRO A 50 -11.63 10.55 -34.50
CA PRO A 50 -11.04 11.76 -33.95
C PRO A 50 -11.46 12.99 -34.76
N VAL A 51 -12.30 13.85 -34.19
CA VAL A 51 -12.40 15.24 -34.64
C VAL A 51 -11.25 16.00 -33.99
N ALA A 52 -10.25 16.37 -34.80
CA ALA A 52 -9.18 17.24 -34.38
C ALA A 52 -9.74 18.64 -34.08
N THR A 53 -9.76 19.03 -32.81
CA THR A 53 -9.97 20.43 -32.42
C THR A 53 -8.63 21.15 -32.51
N PRO A 54 -8.45 22.14 -33.40
CA PRO A 54 -7.24 22.96 -33.43
C PRO A 54 -7.26 23.89 -32.21
N GLY A 55 -6.26 23.77 -31.33
CA GLY A 55 -6.06 24.74 -30.24
C GLY A 55 -5.80 24.18 -28.85
N ALA A 56 -5.67 22.86 -28.67
CA ALA A 56 -5.16 22.34 -27.40
C ALA A 56 -3.64 22.60 -27.31
N THR A 57 -3.26 23.63 -26.57
CA THR A 57 -1.89 23.83 -26.11
C THR A 57 -1.37 22.52 -25.51
N PRO A 58 -0.16 22.06 -25.85
CA PRO A 58 0.42 20.91 -25.17
C PRO A 58 0.40 21.21 -23.67
N SER A 59 -0.21 20.33 -22.87
CA SER A 59 -0.06 20.39 -21.43
C SER A 59 1.44 20.39 -21.15
N ASP A 60 1.96 21.40 -20.45
CA ASP A 60 3.38 21.46 -20.15
C ASP A 60 3.82 20.14 -19.53
N PRO A 61 4.93 19.53 -20.00
CA PRO A 61 5.41 18.29 -19.40
C PRO A 61 5.69 18.56 -17.92
N VAL A 62 5.14 17.71 -17.06
CA VAL A 62 5.42 17.74 -15.61
C VAL A 62 6.93 17.48 -15.47
N ARG A 63 7.71 18.54 -15.26
CA ARG A 63 9.13 18.42 -14.98
C ARG A 63 9.27 17.81 -13.58
N VAL A 64 9.85 16.63 -13.56
CA VAL A 64 10.20 15.90 -12.34
C VAL A 64 11.15 16.78 -11.53
N SER A 65 10.87 16.99 -10.24
CA SER A 65 11.74 17.81 -9.39
C SER A 65 13.13 17.17 -9.29
N ALA A 66 14.18 17.94 -8.98
CA ALA A 66 15.52 17.38 -8.81
C ALA A 66 15.57 16.27 -7.74
N ALA A 67 14.69 16.35 -6.72
CA ALA A 67 14.54 15.34 -5.67
C ALA A 67 13.88 14.04 -6.17
N ASP A 68 13.20 14.09 -7.32
CA ASP A 68 12.49 12.95 -7.90
C ASP A 68 13.28 12.26 -9.03
N ARG A 69 14.47 12.75 -9.38
CA ARG A 69 15.36 12.16 -10.40
C ARG A 69 15.86 10.78 -9.97
N ILE A 70 16.00 9.86 -10.92
CA ILE A 70 16.48 8.49 -10.68
C ILE A 70 18.01 8.52 -10.68
N ASP A 71 18.61 8.37 -9.51
CA ASP A 71 20.05 8.21 -9.36
C ASP A 71 20.43 6.74 -9.09
N ALA A 72 21.73 6.45 -9.15
CA ALA A 72 22.23 5.09 -8.94
C ALA A 72 21.86 4.52 -7.56
N ALA A 73 21.95 5.35 -6.51
CA ALA A 73 21.65 4.93 -5.14
C ALA A 73 20.18 4.53 -4.96
N SER A 74 19.25 5.37 -5.43
CA SER A 74 17.81 5.06 -5.36
C SER A 74 17.42 3.91 -6.27
N LEU A 75 18.11 3.71 -7.41
CA LEU A 75 17.89 2.55 -8.27
C LEU A 75 18.39 1.23 -7.64
N ASP A 76 19.51 1.26 -6.91
CA ASP A 76 20.00 0.07 -6.22
C ASP A 76 19.12 -0.30 -5.01
N LEU A 77 18.64 0.70 -4.26
CA LEU A 77 17.62 0.47 -3.23
C LEU A 77 16.32 -0.06 -3.84
N PHE A 78 15.93 0.44 -5.02
CA PHE A 78 14.75 -0.06 -5.73
C PHE A 78 14.86 -1.53 -6.11
N VAL A 79 16.01 -1.96 -6.65
CA VAL A 79 16.24 -3.38 -6.96
C VAL A 79 16.20 -4.25 -5.71
N GLN A 80 16.78 -3.79 -4.60
CA GLN A 80 16.68 -4.49 -3.32
C GLN A 80 15.23 -4.56 -2.82
N ALA A 81 14.46 -3.49 -2.93
CA ALA A 81 13.04 -3.46 -2.58
C ALA A 81 12.22 -4.42 -3.45
N LEU A 82 12.47 -4.50 -4.77
CA LEU A 82 11.81 -5.47 -5.66
C LEU A 82 12.07 -6.92 -5.21
N ALA A 83 13.30 -7.23 -4.82
CA ALA A 83 13.67 -8.55 -4.29
C ALA A 83 12.99 -8.84 -2.94
N ALA A 84 12.94 -7.85 -2.04
CA ALA A 84 12.23 -7.96 -0.78
C ALA A 84 10.72 -8.16 -0.97
N GLU A 85 10.10 -7.41 -1.89
CA GLU A 85 8.68 -7.57 -2.24
C GLU A 85 8.41 -8.97 -2.80
N ARG A 86 9.29 -9.47 -3.69
CA ARG A 86 9.18 -10.84 -4.21
C ARG A 86 9.26 -11.88 -3.09
N SER A 87 10.22 -11.75 -2.19
CA SER A 87 10.38 -12.65 -1.04
C SER A 87 9.15 -12.64 -0.14
N TRP A 88 8.57 -11.46 0.09
CA TRP A 88 7.34 -11.31 0.88
C TRP A 88 6.14 -12.00 0.21
N LEU A 89 5.97 -11.84 -1.11
CA LEU A 89 4.92 -12.50 -1.87
C LEU A 89 5.08 -14.03 -1.86
N ASP A 90 6.30 -14.52 -2.04
CA ASP A 90 6.61 -15.95 -2.01
C ASP A 90 6.35 -16.55 -0.62
N GLU A 91 6.74 -15.86 0.45
CA GLU A 91 6.47 -16.30 1.82
C GLU A 91 4.97 -16.37 2.12
N ARG A 92 4.21 -15.34 1.74
CA ARG A 92 2.76 -15.39 1.93
C ARG A 92 2.07 -16.45 1.08
N ALA A 93 2.56 -16.70 -0.13
CA ALA A 93 2.07 -17.79 -0.95
C ALA A 93 2.36 -19.16 -0.30
N ARG A 94 3.51 -19.31 0.39
CA ARG A 94 3.81 -20.50 1.20
C ARG A 94 2.86 -20.61 2.39
N ILE A 95 2.74 -19.56 3.20
CA ILE A 95 1.86 -19.52 4.38
C ILE A 95 0.43 -19.86 4.00
N ARG A 96 -0.09 -19.29 2.89
CA ARG A 96 -1.46 -19.51 2.44
C ARG A 96 -1.79 -20.99 2.23
N LYS A 97 -0.82 -21.79 1.77
CA LYS A 97 -1.00 -23.23 1.53
C LYS A 97 -1.12 -24.04 2.83
N SER A 98 -0.61 -23.52 3.94
CA SER A 98 -0.66 -24.16 5.26
C SER A 98 -1.72 -23.55 6.19
N LEU A 99 -2.53 -22.61 5.71
CA LEU A 99 -3.57 -22.00 6.55
C LEU A 99 -4.64 -23.03 6.91
N ARG A 100 -5.03 -22.98 8.19
CA ARG A 100 -6.24 -23.65 8.66
C ARG A 100 -7.48 -22.97 8.07
N THR A 101 -8.63 -23.65 8.13
CA THR A 101 -9.89 -22.96 7.90
C THR A 101 -10.11 -21.87 8.96
N PRO A 102 -10.88 -20.81 8.66
CA PRO A 102 -11.16 -19.77 9.66
C PRO A 102 -11.76 -20.31 10.96
N ASP A 103 -12.61 -21.34 10.89
CA ASP A 103 -13.24 -21.94 12.07
C ASP A 103 -12.25 -22.77 12.90
N ASP A 104 -11.43 -23.60 12.23
CA ASP A 104 -10.40 -24.40 12.90
C ASP A 104 -9.34 -23.50 13.57
N TYR A 105 -8.97 -22.40 12.91
CA TYR A 105 -8.05 -21.42 13.48
C TYR A 105 -8.64 -20.76 14.72
N ARG A 106 -9.88 -20.25 14.65
CA ARG A 106 -10.53 -19.60 15.80
C ARG A 106 -10.66 -20.54 16.99
N SER A 107 -11.11 -21.77 16.75
CA SER A 107 -11.21 -22.78 17.81
C SER A 107 -9.84 -23.10 18.42
N CYS A 108 -8.81 -23.29 17.58
CA CYS A 108 -7.45 -23.53 18.07
C CYS A 108 -6.92 -22.35 18.90
N ALA A 109 -7.08 -21.11 18.43
CA ALA A 109 -6.59 -19.92 19.10
C ALA A 109 -7.28 -19.70 20.45
N GLU A 110 -8.60 -19.88 20.51
CA GLU A 110 -9.37 -19.79 21.75
C GLU A 110 -8.92 -20.84 22.77
N VAL A 111 -8.85 -22.11 22.35
CA VAL A 111 -8.43 -23.21 23.24
C VAL A 111 -6.99 -22.99 23.71
N THR A 112 -6.09 -22.60 22.80
CA THR A 112 -4.68 -22.36 23.14
C THR A 112 -4.53 -21.26 24.17
N THR A 113 -5.22 -20.13 23.99
CA THR A 113 -5.07 -18.97 24.88
C THR A 113 -5.70 -19.19 26.25
N GLN A 114 -6.80 -19.96 26.33
CA GLN A 114 -7.49 -20.20 27.60
C GLN A 114 -6.93 -21.40 28.39
N THR A 115 -6.53 -22.46 27.69
CA THR A 115 -6.29 -23.77 28.33
C THR A 115 -4.82 -24.17 28.42
N SER A 116 -3.97 -23.66 27.52
CA SER A 116 -2.54 -24.02 27.51
C SER A 116 -1.80 -23.47 28.72
N VAL A 117 -0.67 -24.10 29.06
CA VAL A 117 0.21 -23.64 30.14
C VAL A 117 0.76 -22.25 29.80
N GLU A 118 1.13 -22.03 28.55
CA GLU A 118 1.64 -20.77 28.04
C GLU A 118 0.55 -19.68 28.04
N GLY A 119 -0.68 -20.00 27.65
CA GLY A 119 -1.82 -19.09 27.72
C GLY A 119 -2.12 -18.64 29.15
N LYS A 120 -2.08 -19.59 30.10
CA LYS A 120 -2.20 -19.28 31.54
C LYS A 120 -1.06 -18.38 32.05
N LYS A 121 0.17 -18.54 31.53
CA LYS A 121 1.30 -17.65 31.86
C LYS A 121 1.05 -16.22 31.37
N VAL A 122 0.46 -16.03 30.19
CA VAL A 122 0.09 -14.68 29.71
C VAL A 122 -0.95 -14.03 30.62
N MET A 123 -1.94 -14.78 31.10
CA MET A 123 -2.89 -14.26 32.09
C MET A 123 -2.20 -13.95 33.42
N GLN A 124 -1.26 -14.79 33.87
CA GLN A 124 -0.50 -14.54 35.09
C GLN A 124 0.37 -13.28 34.96
N MET A 125 0.95 -13.00 33.78
CA MET A 125 1.68 -11.75 33.53
C MET A 125 0.82 -10.50 33.79
N TYR A 126 -0.46 -10.54 33.47
CA TYR A 126 -1.38 -9.46 33.81
C TYR A 126 -1.55 -9.31 35.32
N LEU A 127 -1.84 -10.41 36.02
CA LEU A 127 -2.03 -10.43 37.47
C LEU A 127 -0.78 -9.96 38.23
N ASP A 128 0.39 -10.40 37.78
CA ASP A 128 1.67 -10.01 38.36
C ASP A 128 1.97 -8.52 38.11
N ALA A 129 1.67 -8.03 36.90
CA ALA A 129 1.88 -6.64 36.55
C ALA A 129 0.96 -5.70 37.33
N ILE A 130 -0.32 -6.05 37.54
CA ILE A 130 -1.23 -5.19 38.31
C ILE A 130 -0.90 -5.18 39.81
N ALA A 131 -0.35 -6.28 40.33
CA ALA A 131 0.10 -6.40 41.72
C ALA A 131 1.51 -5.81 41.95
N SER A 132 2.22 -5.43 40.88
CA SER A 132 3.57 -4.90 40.94
C SER A 132 3.58 -3.52 41.64
N PRO A 133 4.56 -3.25 42.51
CA PRO A 133 4.77 -1.89 43.03
C PRO A 133 5.17 -0.88 41.95
N ASP A 134 5.64 -1.35 40.79
CA ASP A 134 5.99 -0.50 39.63
C ASP A 134 4.75 -0.11 38.79
N ASN A 135 3.57 -0.67 39.10
CA ASN A 135 2.34 -0.28 38.45
C ASN A 135 1.88 1.09 38.97
N ASP A 136 2.17 2.13 38.20
CA ASP A 136 1.77 3.50 38.47
C ASP A 136 0.32 3.81 38.05
N GLY A 137 -0.40 2.83 37.50
CA GLY A 137 -1.76 2.98 36.98
C GLY A 137 -1.86 3.87 35.74
N SER A 138 -0.74 4.27 35.14
CA SER A 138 -0.73 5.15 33.97
C SER A 138 -1.25 4.45 32.73
N THR A 139 -1.78 5.26 31.80
CA THR A 139 -2.17 4.78 30.47
C THR A 139 -0.97 4.18 29.73
N GLU A 140 0.23 4.71 29.93
CA GLU A 140 1.45 4.23 29.29
C GLU A 140 1.83 2.84 29.79
N PHE A 141 1.82 2.62 31.11
CA PHE A 141 2.05 1.31 31.72
C PHE A 141 1.03 0.27 31.21
N MET A 142 -0.27 0.60 31.26
CA MET A 142 -1.32 -0.32 30.80
C MET A 142 -1.22 -0.63 29.31
N THR A 143 -0.81 0.35 28.49
CA THR A 143 -0.59 0.16 27.05
C THR A 143 0.62 -0.74 26.80
N ALA A 144 1.73 -0.52 27.50
CA ALA A 144 2.92 -1.36 27.40
C ALA A 144 2.64 -2.81 27.84
N LEU A 145 1.89 -3.00 28.93
CA LEU A 145 1.45 -4.30 29.40
C LEU A 145 0.55 -5.00 28.36
N ALA A 146 -0.45 -4.31 27.82
CA ALA A 146 -1.35 -4.84 26.80
C ALA A 146 -0.58 -5.26 25.54
N ASN A 147 0.38 -4.44 25.08
CA ASN A 147 1.22 -4.76 23.93
C ASN A 147 2.09 -6.00 24.19
N LYS A 148 2.68 -6.12 25.38
CA LYS A 148 3.49 -7.28 25.77
C LYS A 148 2.66 -8.55 25.83
N MET A 149 1.48 -8.49 26.46
CA MET A 149 0.57 -9.63 26.53
C MET A 149 0.10 -10.06 25.14
N LYS A 150 -0.28 -9.10 24.30
CA LYS A 150 -0.66 -9.37 22.91
C LYS A 150 0.47 -10.06 22.15
N ALA A 151 1.70 -9.57 22.26
CA ALA A 151 2.85 -10.18 21.59
C ALA A 151 3.10 -11.63 22.04
N GLU A 152 3.00 -11.92 23.34
CA GLU A 152 3.12 -13.29 23.84
C GLU A 152 1.96 -14.18 23.40
N GLN A 153 0.74 -13.66 23.43
CA GLN A 153 -0.45 -14.38 22.95
C GLN A 153 -0.32 -14.72 21.47
N ASP A 154 0.04 -13.74 20.63
CA ASP A 154 0.25 -13.91 19.20
C ASP A 154 1.38 -14.95 18.95
N ARG A 155 2.46 -14.94 19.73
CA ARG A 155 3.56 -15.93 19.65
C ARG A 155 3.07 -17.36 19.94
N ILE A 156 2.28 -17.55 20.99
CA ILE A 156 1.78 -18.88 21.39
C ILE A 156 0.76 -19.39 20.36
N VAL A 157 -0.16 -18.53 19.92
CA VAL A 157 -1.15 -18.87 18.90
C VAL A 157 -0.46 -19.21 17.58
N LEU A 158 0.54 -18.43 17.15
CA LEU A 158 1.32 -18.73 15.95
C LEU A 158 1.99 -20.11 16.05
N ALA A 159 2.60 -20.42 17.19
CA ALA A 159 3.29 -21.70 17.40
C ALA A 159 2.33 -22.91 17.40
N ALA A 160 1.13 -22.78 17.96
CA ALA A 160 0.17 -23.88 18.08
C ALA A 160 -0.78 -24.01 16.88
N CYS A 161 -1.23 -22.88 16.35
CA CYS A 161 -2.32 -22.78 15.39
C CYS A 161 -1.85 -22.37 13.99
N GLY A 162 -0.64 -21.81 13.86
CA GLY A 162 -0.14 -21.25 12.60
C GLY A 162 -0.63 -19.81 12.38
N HIS A 163 -0.51 -19.33 11.14
CA HIS A 163 -0.90 -17.97 10.77
C HIS A 163 -2.42 -17.79 10.67
N ASP A 164 -2.90 -16.58 10.96
CA ASP A 164 -4.31 -16.22 10.86
C ASP A 164 -4.82 -16.22 9.41
N PRO A 165 -5.86 -17.01 9.08
CA PRO A 165 -6.49 -16.99 7.77
C PRO A 165 -7.08 -15.63 7.37
N ALA A 166 -7.49 -14.78 8.31
CA ALA A 166 -7.98 -13.44 8.00
C ALA A 166 -6.84 -12.52 7.51
N GLU A 167 -5.63 -12.67 8.06
CA GLU A 167 -4.47 -11.87 7.68
C GLU A 167 -3.80 -12.40 6.41
N TYR A 168 -3.70 -13.72 6.23
CA TYR A 168 -2.93 -14.35 5.14
C TYR A 168 -3.79 -14.99 4.03
N GLY A 169 -5.08 -15.21 4.28
CA GLY A 169 -6.00 -15.87 3.35
C GLY A 169 -6.44 -14.99 2.19
N ALA A 170 -6.46 -13.67 2.35
CA ALA A 170 -6.71 -12.75 1.25
C ALA A 170 -5.48 -12.66 0.33
N ALA A 171 -5.71 -12.78 -0.98
CA ALA A 171 -4.74 -12.34 -1.97
C ALA A 171 -4.60 -10.81 -1.87
N PRO A 172 -3.36 -10.26 -1.93
CA PRO A 172 -3.19 -8.84 -2.20
C PRO A 172 -4.03 -8.47 -3.43
N ILE A 173 -4.81 -7.40 -3.34
CA ILE A 173 -5.66 -6.95 -4.45
C ILE A 173 -4.77 -6.14 -5.39
N PRO A 174 -4.45 -6.60 -6.62
CA PRO A 174 -3.61 -5.83 -7.53
C PRO A 174 -4.25 -4.45 -7.81
N GLY A 175 -3.45 -3.39 -7.70
CA GLY A 175 -3.89 -2.01 -7.91
C GLY A 175 -4.68 -1.37 -6.75
N ALA A 176 -4.68 -1.96 -5.55
CA ALA A 176 -5.08 -1.24 -4.34
C ALA A 176 -4.12 -0.05 -4.09
N ALA A 177 -4.65 1.07 -3.59
CA ALA A 177 -3.88 2.27 -3.30
C ALA A 177 -2.80 2.07 -2.22
N TYR A 178 -2.93 1.00 -1.43
CA TYR A 178 -1.93 0.56 -0.46
C TYR A 178 -1.72 -0.95 -0.64
N GLN A 179 -0.47 -1.32 -0.90
CA GLN A 179 -0.03 -2.71 -0.87
C GLN A 179 0.86 -2.92 0.35
N PRO A 180 0.48 -3.79 1.31
CA PRO A 180 1.34 -4.13 2.43
C PRO A 180 2.71 -4.68 1.99
N SER A 181 2.76 -5.38 0.85
CA SER A 181 3.99 -5.91 0.25
C SER A 181 4.99 -4.80 -0.08
N GLU A 182 4.49 -3.76 -0.75
CA GLU A 182 5.30 -2.62 -1.18
C GLU A 182 5.81 -1.82 0.02
N HIS A 183 4.96 -1.62 1.04
CA HIS A 183 5.35 -0.92 2.26
C HIS A 183 6.46 -1.67 3.00
N ALA A 184 6.25 -2.95 3.29
CA ALA A 184 7.22 -3.78 4.01
C ALA A 184 8.56 -3.90 3.27
N ALA A 185 8.51 -4.07 1.94
CA ALA A 185 9.70 -4.20 1.11
C ALA A 185 10.52 -2.90 1.04
N ALA A 186 9.83 -1.75 0.92
CA ALA A 186 10.49 -0.45 0.86
C ALA A 186 11.10 -0.07 2.22
N GLU A 187 10.38 -0.31 3.33
CA GLU A 187 10.85 -0.08 4.69
C GLU A 187 12.10 -0.91 5.01
N GLN A 188 12.13 -2.18 4.62
CA GLN A 188 13.25 -3.09 4.88
C GLN A 188 14.60 -2.57 4.32
N VAL A 189 14.56 -1.83 3.22
CA VAL A 189 15.76 -1.31 2.55
C VAL A 189 15.97 0.19 2.79
N GLY A 190 15.14 0.81 3.64
CA GLY A 190 15.21 2.25 3.91
C GLY A 190 14.79 3.14 2.73
N LEU A 191 14.04 2.60 1.77
CA LEU A 191 13.47 3.38 0.67
C LEU A 191 12.10 3.93 1.08
N PRO A 192 11.86 5.25 1.04
CA PRO A 192 10.53 5.78 1.37
C PRO A 192 9.45 5.17 0.46
N GLN A 193 8.30 4.78 1.02
CA GLN A 193 7.24 4.12 0.26
C GLN A 193 6.80 4.91 -0.99
N LEU A 194 6.62 6.23 -0.84
CA LEU A 194 6.26 7.10 -1.95
C LEU A 194 7.32 7.06 -3.07
N ARG A 195 8.59 7.00 -2.68
CA ARG A 195 9.71 6.89 -3.62
C ARG A 195 9.69 5.54 -4.34
N TYR A 196 9.43 4.46 -3.63
CA TYR A 196 9.28 3.13 -4.23
C TYR A 196 8.14 3.08 -5.26
N ALA A 197 6.96 3.58 -4.92
CA ALA A 197 5.82 3.66 -5.82
C ALA A 197 6.13 4.49 -7.08
N MET A 198 6.73 5.68 -6.91
CA MET A 198 7.17 6.54 -8.01
C MET A 198 8.14 5.83 -8.96
N LEU A 199 9.08 5.04 -8.42
CA LEU A 199 10.04 4.29 -9.23
C LEU A 199 9.37 3.18 -10.03
N LYS A 200 8.41 2.43 -9.45
CA LYS A 200 7.60 1.44 -10.19
C LYS A 200 6.83 2.10 -11.34
N GLU A 201 6.22 3.26 -11.09
CA GLU A 201 5.44 4.01 -12.08
C GLU A 201 6.27 4.58 -13.23
N ARG A 202 7.51 5.03 -12.96
CA ARG A 202 8.39 5.63 -13.99
C ARG A 202 9.19 4.59 -14.77
N ILE A 203 9.82 3.64 -14.08
CA ILE A 203 10.77 2.71 -14.70
C ILE A 203 10.05 1.76 -15.67
N MET A 204 8.84 1.28 -15.34
CA MET A 204 8.15 0.32 -16.20
C MET A 204 7.77 0.91 -17.58
N PRO A 205 7.15 2.10 -17.70
CA PRO A 205 6.93 2.75 -18.99
C PRO A 205 8.23 3.01 -19.76
N PHE A 206 9.27 3.49 -19.08
CA PHE A 206 10.57 3.75 -19.72
C PHE A 206 11.19 2.47 -20.31
N CYS A 207 11.14 1.37 -19.58
CA CYS A 207 11.69 0.10 -20.05
C CYS A 207 10.74 -0.65 -21.00
N SER A 208 9.50 -0.19 -21.18
CA SER A 208 8.54 -0.78 -22.13
C SER A 208 8.60 -0.16 -23.53
N VAL A 209 9.24 1.00 -23.70
CA VAL A 209 9.49 1.56 -25.04
C VAL A 209 10.65 0.81 -25.72
N GLU A 210 10.62 0.73 -27.05
CA GLU A 210 11.71 0.11 -27.82
C GLU A 210 13.06 0.79 -27.52
N ALA A 211 14.12 0.00 -27.40
CA ALA A 211 15.45 0.51 -27.06
C ALA A 211 15.94 1.59 -28.04
N SER A 212 15.62 1.44 -29.33
CA SER A 212 15.88 2.42 -30.39
C SER A 212 15.19 3.78 -30.15
N SER A 213 14.06 3.80 -29.45
CA SER A 213 13.24 4.99 -29.19
C SER A 213 13.62 5.72 -27.89
N ARG A 214 14.49 5.13 -27.05
CA ARG A 214 14.97 5.77 -25.82
C ARG A 214 16.02 6.85 -26.09
N GLY A 215 16.75 6.72 -27.20
CA GLY A 215 17.83 7.64 -27.57
C GLY A 215 19.01 7.58 -26.60
N THR A 216 19.96 8.51 -26.78
CA THR A 216 21.15 8.68 -25.91
C THR A 216 21.14 10.00 -25.15
N GLY A 217 20.04 10.76 -25.25
CA GLY A 217 19.85 12.08 -24.65
C GLY A 217 18.59 12.09 -23.77
N GLU A 218 17.91 13.24 -23.69
CA GLU A 218 16.61 13.32 -23.02
C GLU A 218 15.58 12.39 -23.69
N ALA A 219 14.86 11.60 -22.89
CA ALA A 219 13.77 10.75 -23.37
C ALA A 219 12.43 11.23 -22.82
N ARG A 220 11.41 11.26 -23.68
CA ARG A 220 10.02 11.60 -23.29
C ARG A 220 9.15 10.37 -23.47
N VAL A 221 8.68 9.81 -22.37
CA VAL A 221 7.89 8.57 -22.36
C VAL A 221 6.49 8.87 -21.87
N ARG A 222 5.50 8.33 -22.55
CA ARG A 222 4.09 8.49 -22.16
C ARG A 222 3.86 7.85 -20.78
N GLY A 223 3.31 8.62 -19.86
CA GLY A 223 2.88 8.15 -18.55
C GLY A 223 1.46 7.58 -18.56
N ILE A 224 0.94 7.25 -17.37
CA ILE A 224 -0.42 6.73 -17.22
C ILE A 224 -1.42 7.90 -17.31
N GLY A 225 -2.06 8.06 -18.47
CA GLY A 225 -3.07 9.09 -18.73
C GLY A 225 -2.99 9.67 -20.14
N THR A 226 -4.02 10.41 -20.55
CA THR A 226 -3.99 11.15 -21.81
C THR A 226 -3.19 12.43 -21.63
N GLY A 227 -2.15 12.62 -22.45
CA GLY A 227 -1.32 13.84 -22.43
C GLY A 227 -0.24 13.91 -21.35
N ILE A 228 -0.11 12.88 -20.50
CA ILE A 228 0.93 12.83 -19.45
C ILE A 228 2.20 12.21 -20.03
N TYR A 229 3.33 12.90 -19.87
CA TYR A 229 4.65 12.44 -20.26
C TYR A 229 5.62 12.56 -19.10
N TYR A 230 6.40 11.52 -18.86
CA TYR A 230 7.60 11.57 -18.05
C TYR A 230 8.77 12.01 -18.93
N VAL A 231 9.57 12.93 -18.40
CA VAL A 231 10.84 13.34 -19.00
C VAL A 231 11.96 12.67 -18.21
N TYR A 232 12.91 12.07 -18.92
CA TYR A 232 14.11 11.45 -18.38
C TYR A 232 15.32 12.19 -18.91
N GLU A 233 16.16 12.66 -18.02
CA GLU A 233 17.41 13.31 -18.37
C GLU A 233 18.41 12.30 -18.95
N ALA A 234 19.42 12.79 -19.67
CA ALA A 234 20.38 11.93 -20.39
C ALA A 234 21.12 10.94 -19.47
N ASP A 235 21.40 11.32 -18.22
CA ASP A 235 22.02 10.46 -17.22
C ASP A 235 21.05 9.41 -16.65
N GLU A 236 19.77 9.74 -16.45
CA GLU A 236 18.71 8.77 -16.12
C GLU A 236 18.57 7.73 -17.26
N VAL A 237 18.61 8.18 -18.52
CA VAL A 237 18.56 7.30 -19.69
C VAL A 237 19.77 6.38 -19.74
N ALA A 238 20.98 6.91 -19.51
CA ALA A 238 22.22 6.12 -19.47
C ALA A 238 22.23 5.11 -18.31
N LEU A 239 21.63 5.46 -17.17
CA LEU A 239 21.52 4.60 -15.99
C LEU A 239 20.50 3.47 -16.18
N LEU A 240 19.32 3.77 -16.72
CA LEU A 240 18.20 2.82 -16.83
C LEU A 240 18.31 1.88 -18.03
N SER A 241 18.72 2.39 -19.19
CA SER A 241 18.73 1.63 -20.44
C SER A 241 19.42 0.26 -20.35
N PRO A 242 20.62 0.11 -19.76
CA PRO A 242 21.28 -1.18 -19.66
C PRO A 242 20.63 -2.15 -18.64
N ARG A 243 19.80 -1.65 -17.73
CA ARG A 243 19.16 -2.43 -16.66
C ARG A 243 17.72 -2.81 -16.98
N CYS A 244 17.17 -2.34 -18.11
CA CYS A 244 15.75 -2.47 -18.39
C CYS A 244 15.23 -3.91 -18.42
N ASP A 245 15.98 -4.86 -19.00
CA ASP A 245 15.53 -6.26 -19.05
C ASP A 245 15.43 -6.91 -17.67
N GLU A 246 16.40 -6.60 -16.80
CA GLU A 246 16.42 -7.05 -15.41
C GLU A 246 15.28 -6.41 -14.61
N LEU A 247 15.12 -5.08 -14.72
CA LEU A 247 14.09 -4.32 -14.01
C LEU A 247 12.69 -4.76 -14.43
N VAL A 248 12.43 -4.95 -15.73
CA VAL A 248 11.15 -5.44 -16.23
C VAL A 248 10.86 -6.85 -15.73
N ARG A 249 11.85 -7.73 -15.71
CA ARG A 249 11.69 -9.09 -15.17
C ARG A 249 11.35 -9.05 -13.68
N ALA A 250 12.08 -8.26 -12.90
CA ALA A 250 11.85 -8.13 -11.46
C ALA A 250 10.47 -7.54 -11.14
N MET A 251 10.06 -6.46 -11.83
CA MET A 251 8.74 -5.84 -11.66
C MET A 251 7.59 -6.77 -12.08
N ARG A 252 7.75 -7.57 -13.14
CA ARG A 252 6.74 -8.57 -13.53
C ARG A 252 6.63 -9.73 -12.54
N ALA A 253 7.71 -10.06 -11.84
CA ALA A 253 7.71 -11.13 -10.85
C ALA A 253 6.92 -10.75 -9.57
N ILE A 254 6.58 -9.49 -9.37
CA ILE A 254 5.81 -9.01 -8.21
C ILE A 254 4.42 -8.46 -8.59
N ALA A 255 4.06 -8.55 -9.88
CA ALA A 255 2.79 -8.07 -10.43
C ALA A 255 1.64 -9.07 -10.25
#